data_AF-A0A7W9YGA5-F1
#
_entry.id   AF-A0A7W9YGA5-F1
#
_cell.length_a   1.000
_cell.length_b   1.000
_cell.length_c   1.000
_cell.angle_alpha   90.00
_cell.angle_beta   90.00
_cell.angle_gamma   90.00
#
_symmetry.space_group_name_H-M   'P 1'
#
loop_
_entity.id
_entity.type
_entity.pdbx_description
1 polymer ?
#
loop_
_entity_poly.entity_id
_entity_poly.type
_entity_poly.pdbx_seq_one_letter_code
_entity_poly.pdbx_strand_id
1 'polypeptide(L)'
;MTWWIRALYEDEGLWSYFEADDEGWAARHVEIRAADGAPTAACLREVLHLRDHGDLGAMACYERRYGVLAEGSLEGWRDHAGAVEMSGDEFERLWAKARRALGRSAGTACGPGCPGHTPGIASAQFESTP
;
A
#
# COMPACT_ATOMS: atom_id res chain seq x y z
N MET A 1 -11.60 1.56 15.86
CA MET A 1 -11.17 2.98 15.79
C MET A 1 -10.19 3.07 14.64
N THR A 2 -10.31 4.03 13.72
CA THR A 2 -9.38 4.16 12.59
C THR A 2 -8.06 4.74 13.06
N TRP A 3 -6.94 4.16 12.62
CA TRP A 3 -5.60 4.68 12.88
C TRP A 3 -4.88 4.95 11.56
N TRP A 4 -4.05 6.00 11.55
CA TRP A 4 -3.11 6.22 10.45
C TRP A 4 -1.71 6.03 10.98
N ILE A 5 -0.94 5.18 10.30
CA ILE A 5 0.35 4.69 10.78
C ILE A 5 1.38 5.01 9.70
N ARG A 6 2.56 5.46 10.12
CA ARG A 6 3.76 5.54 9.28
C ARG A 6 4.81 4.62 9.88
N ALA A 7 5.40 3.75 9.07
CA ALA A 7 6.52 2.88 9.44
C ALA A 7 7.67 3.04 8.44
N LEU A 8 8.89 2.94 8.93
CA LEU A 8 10.10 2.90 8.12
C LEU A 8 10.67 1.48 8.17
N TYR A 9 10.80 0.85 7.01
CA TYR A 9 11.51 -0.42 6.85
C TYR A 9 12.88 -0.10 6.27
N GLU A 10 13.86 0.12 7.15
CA GLU A 10 15.22 0.55 6.75
C GLU A 10 15.92 -0.47 5.87
N ASP A 11 15.79 -1.75 6.19
CA ASP A 11 16.39 -2.86 5.44
C ASP A 11 15.85 -2.95 4.00
N GLU A 12 14.59 -2.53 3.80
CA GLU A 12 13.93 -2.51 2.50
C GLU A 12 14.03 -1.14 1.82
N GLY A 13 14.55 -0.14 2.51
CA GLY A 13 14.66 1.23 2.03
C GLY A 13 13.30 1.80 1.60
N LEU A 14 12.24 1.55 2.38
CA LEU A 14 10.90 2.03 2.05
C LEU A 14 10.16 2.61 3.25
N TRP A 15 9.32 3.59 2.96
CA TRP A 15 8.32 4.09 3.90
C TRP A 15 6.96 3.46 3.59
N SER A 16 6.29 2.93 4.60
CA SER A 16 4.91 2.47 4.50
C SER A 16 3.97 3.35 5.32
N TYR A 17 2.82 3.62 4.73
CA TYR A 17 1.78 4.45 5.33
C TYR A 17 0.45 3.70 5.22
N PHE A 18 -0.18 3.49 6.36
CA PHE A 18 -1.42 2.71 6.47
C PHE A 18 -2.55 3.59 6.99
N GLU A 19 -3.74 3.39 6.43
CA GLU A 19 -4.98 3.59 7.16
C GLU A 19 -5.48 2.21 7.60
N ALA A 20 -5.64 2.02 8.90
CA ALA A 20 -6.21 0.84 9.51
C ALA A 20 -7.71 1.03 9.73
N ASP A 21 -8.53 0.05 9.39
CA ASP A 21 -9.94 0.02 9.79
C ASP A 21 -10.09 -0.27 11.30
N ASP A 22 -11.33 -0.36 11.76
CA ASP A 22 -11.65 -0.59 13.16
C ASP A 22 -11.36 -2.01 13.65
N GLU A 23 -11.11 -2.94 12.73
CA GLU A 23 -10.68 -4.31 12.98
C GLU A 23 -9.15 -4.46 12.95
N GLY A 24 -8.42 -3.36 12.71
CA GLY A 24 -6.96 -3.37 12.65
C GLY A 24 -6.40 -3.85 11.32
N TRP A 25 -7.21 -3.96 10.26
CA TRP A 25 -6.72 -4.33 8.93
C TRP A 25 -6.42 -3.10 8.08
N ALA A 26 -5.50 -3.24 7.12
CA ALA A 26 -5.18 -2.15 6.20
C ALA A 26 -6.37 -1.86 5.25
N ALA A 27 -7.01 -0.70 5.42
CA ALA A 27 -8.05 -0.21 4.50
C ALA A 27 -7.43 0.49 3.27
N ARG A 28 -6.33 1.23 3.48
CA ARG A 28 -5.50 1.84 2.42
C ARG A 28 -4.03 1.73 2.80
N HIS A 29 -3.19 1.46 1.81
CA HIS A 29 -1.75 1.31 1.96
C HIS A 29 -0.99 2.09 0.89
N VAL A 30 0.01 2.86 1.30
CA VAL A 30 0.94 3.57 0.42
C VAL A 30 2.35 3.17 0.80
N GLU A 31 3.14 2.72 -0.18
CA GLU A 31 4.58 2.57 -0.02
C GLU A 31 5.30 3.62 -0.85
N ILE A 32 6.43 4.10 -0.36
CA ILE A 32 7.33 4.97 -1.11
C ILE A 32 8.75 4.41 -0.98
N ARG A 33 9.30 3.95 -2.11
CA ARG A 33 10.68 3.47 -2.16
C ARG A 33 11.66 4.64 -2.04
N ALA A 34 12.66 4.52 -1.17
CA ALA A 34 13.70 5.54 -1.03
C ALA A 34 14.60 5.64 -2.28
N ALA A 35 14.74 4.54 -3.03
CA ALA A 35 15.63 4.48 -4.19
C ALA A 35 15.21 5.40 -5.34
N ASP A 36 13.92 5.46 -5.65
CA ASP A 36 13.38 6.19 -6.82
C ASP A 36 12.17 7.09 -6.48
N GLY A 37 11.67 7.04 -5.25
CA GLY A 37 10.48 7.77 -4.82
C GLY A 37 9.19 7.30 -5.49
N ALA A 38 9.19 6.15 -6.17
CA ALA A 38 8.02 5.61 -6.84
C ALA A 38 6.99 5.14 -5.79
N PRO A 39 5.76 5.69 -5.80
CA PRO A 39 4.75 5.30 -4.82
C PRO A 39 3.93 4.09 -5.30
N THR A 40 3.47 3.27 -4.36
CA THR A 40 2.27 2.43 -4.51
C THR A 40 1.12 3.06 -3.72
N ALA A 41 -0.13 2.69 -4.00
CA ALA A 41 -1.29 3.20 -3.29
C ALA A 41 -2.47 2.23 -3.43
N ALA A 42 -2.52 1.14 -2.68
CA ALA A 42 -3.58 0.13 -2.75
C ALA A 42 -4.72 0.40 -1.75
N CYS A 43 -5.96 0.05 -2.11
CA CYS A 43 -7.17 0.19 -1.29
C CYS A 43 -7.94 -1.13 -1.19
N LEU A 44 -8.29 -1.52 0.04
CA LEU A 44 -9.05 -2.74 0.32
C LEU A 44 -10.40 -2.78 -0.39
N ARG A 45 -11.15 -1.67 -0.39
CA ARG A 45 -12.46 -1.61 -1.05
C ARG A 45 -12.37 -1.96 -2.54
N GLU A 46 -11.33 -1.47 -3.23
CA GLU A 46 -11.12 -1.75 -4.66
C GLU A 46 -10.68 -3.21 -4.88
N VAL A 47 -9.78 -3.73 -4.03
CA VAL A 47 -9.35 -5.14 -4.05
C VAL A 47 -10.54 -6.08 -3.84
N LEU A 48 -11.37 -5.84 -2.83
CA LEU A 48 -12.55 -6.66 -2.55
C LEU A 48 -13.56 -6.61 -3.71
N HIS A 49 -13.79 -5.43 -4.27
CA HIS A 49 -14.67 -5.29 -5.43
C HIS A 49 -14.15 -6.09 -6.64
N LEU A 50 -12.84 -6.05 -6.92
CA LEU A 50 -12.24 -6.81 -8.01
C LEU A 50 -12.23 -8.31 -7.73
N ARG A 51 -12.05 -8.73 -6.47
CA ARG A 51 -12.15 -10.15 -6.08
C ARG A 51 -13.56 -10.69 -6.31
N ASP A 52 -14.57 -9.91 -5.93
CA ASP A 52 -15.97 -10.36 -5.93
C ASP A 52 -16.63 -10.24 -7.31
N HIS A 53 -16.12 -9.34 -8.17
CA HIS A 53 -16.77 -8.99 -9.44
C HIS A 53 -15.85 -8.94 -10.67
N GLY A 54 -14.53 -8.92 -10.47
CA GLY A 54 -13.54 -8.86 -11.55
C GLY A 54 -13.03 -10.24 -11.96
N ASP A 55 -12.26 -10.27 -13.04
CA ASP A 55 -11.45 -11.43 -13.41
C ASP A 55 -9.99 -11.26 -12.94
N LEU A 56 -9.19 -12.32 -13.09
CA LEU A 56 -7.77 -12.30 -12.72
C LEU A 56 -6.97 -11.23 -13.50
N GLY A 57 -7.38 -10.90 -14.72
CA GLY A 57 -6.76 -9.85 -15.52
C GLY A 57 -7.03 -8.46 -14.95
N ALA A 58 -8.24 -8.21 -14.48
CA ALA A 58 -8.62 -6.97 -13.81
C ALA A 58 -7.83 -6.77 -12.51
N MET A 59 -7.69 -7.82 -11.69
CA MET A 59 -6.85 -7.79 -10.49
C MET A 59 -5.38 -7.51 -10.85
N ALA A 60 -4.81 -8.23 -11.82
CA ALA A 60 -3.42 -8.04 -12.22
C ALA A 60 -3.15 -6.63 -12.79
N CYS A 61 -4.11 -6.03 -13.50
CA CYS A 61 -4.02 -4.65 -13.96
C CYS A 61 -4.06 -3.64 -12.81
N TYR A 62 -4.89 -3.92 -11.80
CA TYR A 62 -4.95 -3.11 -10.59
C TYR A 62 -3.63 -3.17 -9.81
N GLU A 63 -3.13 -4.36 -9.49
CA GLU A 63 -1.89 -4.56 -8.72
C GLU A 63 -0.69 -3.95 -9.41
N ARG A 64 -0.58 -4.09 -10.75
CA ARG A 64 0.48 -3.42 -11.52
C ARG A 64 0.44 -1.90 -11.41
N ARG A 65 -0.75 -1.31 -11.23
CA ARG A 65 -0.92 0.14 -11.21
C ARG A 65 -0.84 0.73 -9.81
N TYR A 66 -1.37 0.04 -8.83
CA TYR A 66 -1.55 0.56 -7.47
C TYR A 66 -0.74 -0.19 -6.42
N GLY A 67 -0.06 -1.26 -6.79
CA GLY A 67 0.62 -2.16 -5.85
C GLY A 67 -0.35 -3.15 -5.21
N VAL A 68 0.21 -4.02 -4.38
CA VAL A 68 -0.53 -4.99 -3.58
C VAL A 68 -0.85 -4.36 -2.23
N LEU A 69 -2.07 -4.58 -1.75
CA LEU A 69 -2.45 -4.14 -0.41
C LEU A 69 -1.68 -4.95 0.62
N ALA A 70 -1.23 -4.33 1.70
CA ALA A 70 -0.54 -5.08 2.73
C ALA A 70 -1.43 -6.18 3.31
N GLU A 71 -0.85 -7.37 3.42
CA GLU A 71 -1.48 -8.53 4.04
C GLU A 71 -1.12 -8.58 5.52
N GLY A 72 -2.07 -8.94 6.38
CA GLY A 72 -1.83 -9.09 7.81
C GLY A 72 -2.47 -8.00 8.66
N SER A 73 -2.66 -8.33 9.94
CA SER A 73 -3.19 -7.41 10.94
C SER A 73 -2.15 -6.33 11.24
N LEU A 74 -2.63 -5.10 11.45
CA LEU A 74 -1.86 -3.99 11.97
C LEU A 74 -1.93 -3.95 13.51
N GLU A 75 -2.56 -4.94 14.17
CA GLU A 75 -2.48 -5.08 15.63
C GLU A 75 -1.02 -5.16 16.09
N GLY A 76 -0.71 -4.58 17.25
CA GLY A 76 0.66 -4.53 17.76
C GLY A 76 1.57 -3.52 17.07
N TRP A 77 1.07 -2.70 16.12
CA TRP A 77 1.91 -1.70 15.44
C TRP A 77 2.62 -0.74 16.39
N ARG A 78 2.07 -0.48 17.59
CA ARG A 78 2.67 0.40 18.61
C ARG A 78 3.96 -0.18 19.20
N ASP A 79 4.13 -1.49 19.13
CA ASP A 79 5.32 -2.20 19.62
C ASP A 79 6.41 -2.29 18.54
N HIS A 80 6.08 -1.99 17.29
CA HIS A 80 7.04 -1.97 16.18
C HIS A 80 7.93 -0.72 16.23
N ALA A 81 9.23 -0.95 16.34
CA ALA A 81 10.22 0.13 16.35
C ALA A 81 10.16 0.93 15.03
N GLY A 82 9.94 2.24 15.13
CA GLY A 82 9.85 3.12 13.96
C GLY A 82 8.44 3.32 13.40
N ALA A 83 7.44 2.62 13.93
CA ALA A 83 6.04 2.91 13.65
C ALA A 83 5.55 4.11 14.49
N VAL A 84 4.90 5.08 13.84
CA VAL A 84 4.36 6.28 14.49
C VAL A 84 2.94 6.55 14.00
N GLU A 85 2.11 7.06 14.91
CA GLU A 85 0.78 7.55 14.55
C GLU A 85 0.91 8.82 13.69
N MET A 86 0.02 8.94 12.71
CA MET A 86 -0.09 10.06 11.80
C MET A 86 -1.53 10.59 11.84
N SER A 87 -1.72 11.86 11.46
CA SER A 87 -3.07 12.40 11.29
C SER A 87 -3.74 11.89 10.00
N GLY A 88 -5.05 11.68 10.03
CA GLY A 88 -5.82 11.33 8.83
C GLY A 88 -5.68 12.36 7.71
N ASP A 89 -5.65 13.65 8.04
CA ASP A 89 -5.43 14.73 7.06
C ASP A 89 -4.07 14.61 6.33
N GLU A 90 -3.03 14.20 7.05
CA GLU A 90 -1.72 13.97 6.45
C GLU A 90 -1.73 12.75 5.54
N PHE A 91 -2.39 11.66 5.97
CA PHE A 91 -2.60 10.48 5.15
C PHE A 91 -3.36 10.82 3.85
N GLU A 92 -4.46 11.56 3.93
CA GLU A 92 -5.27 11.92 2.74
C GLU A 92 -4.47 12.73 1.71
N ARG A 93 -3.64 13.67 2.18
CA ARG A 93 -2.75 14.44 1.28
C ARG A 93 -1.74 13.53 0.59
N LEU A 94 -1.13 12.60 1.34
CA LEU A 94 -0.19 11.64 0.80
C LEU A 94 -0.86 10.70 -0.22
N TRP A 95 -2.00 10.12 0.15
CA TRP A 95 -2.82 9.25 -0.68
C TRP A 95 -3.17 9.91 -2.02
N ALA A 96 -3.70 11.13 -1.97
CA ALA A 96 -4.04 11.88 -3.17
C ALA A 96 -2.81 12.17 -4.05
N LYS A 97 -1.67 12.49 -3.45
CA LYS A 97 -0.41 12.72 -4.18
C LYS A 97 0.08 11.44 -4.86
N ALA A 98 0.08 10.31 -4.16
CA ALA A 98 0.49 9.01 -4.68
C ALA A 98 -0.40 8.56 -5.85
N ARG A 99 -1.73 8.60 -5.68
CA ARG A 99 -2.69 8.24 -6.75
C ARG A 99 -2.57 9.15 -7.98
N ARG A 100 -2.29 10.44 -7.80
CA ARG A 100 -2.03 11.35 -8.93
C ARG A 100 -0.73 10.99 -9.67
N ALA A 101 0.33 10.64 -8.96
CA ALA A 101 1.58 10.20 -9.58
C ALA A 101 1.37 8.92 -10.40
N LEU A 102 0.69 7.92 -9.83
CA LEU A 102 0.34 6.67 -10.51
C LEU A 102 -0.56 6.88 -11.74
N GLY A 103 -1.50 7.83 -11.65
CA GLY A 103 -2.36 8.22 -12.78
C GLY A 103 -1.57 8.83 -13.95
N ARG A 104 -0.48 9.54 -13.68
CA ARG A 104 0.41 10.09 -14.72
C ARG A 104 1.32 9.01 -15.31
N SER A 105 1.85 8.12 -14.48
CA SER A 105 2.76 7.04 -14.92
C SER A 105 2.06 6.01 -15.81
N ALA A 106 0.77 5.72 -15.56
CA ALA A 106 -0.03 4.84 -16.40
C ALA A 106 -0.20 5.36 -17.85
N GLY A 107 -0.04 6.68 -18.07
CA GLY A 107 -0.09 7.29 -19.41
C GLY A 107 1.18 7.09 -20.24
N THR A 108 2.29 6.65 -19.63
CA THR A 108 3.59 6.51 -20.30
C THR A 108 3.95 5.04 -20.61
N ALA A 109 3.24 4.08 -20.00
CA ALA A 109 3.58 2.65 -20.06
C ALA A 109 2.88 1.85 -21.18
N CYS A 110 2.40 2.50 -22.25
CA CYS A 110 1.89 1.79 -23.43
C CYS A 110 3.01 1.57 -24.45
N GLY A 111 3.95 0.68 -24.12
CA GLY A 111 4.91 0.09 -25.04
C GLY A 111 4.85 -1.44 -24.92
N PRO A 112 4.82 -2.21 -26.02
CA PRO A 112 4.68 -3.66 -25.95
C PRO A 112 5.99 -4.29 -25.49
N GLY A 113 6.02 -4.81 -24.26
CA GLY A 113 7.11 -5.66 -23.77
C GLY A 113 7.77 -5.19 -22.47
N CYS A 114 7.03 -5.21 -21.36
CA CYS A 114 7.66 -5.13 -20.03
C CYS A 114 7.63 -6.52 -19.38
N PRO A 115 8.79 -7.10 -19.00
CA PRO A 115 8.84 -8.38 -18.31
C PRO A 115 8.27 -8.25 -16.90
N GLY A 116 7.71 -9.36 -16.41
CA GLY A 116 6.97 -9.46 -15.15
C GLY A 116 7.71 -8.81 -13.99
N HIS A 117 7.19 -7.70 -13.51
CA HIS A 117 7.43 -7.23 -12.16
C HIS A 117 6.65 -8.18 -11.26
N THR A 118 7.32 -9.06 -10.52
CA THR A 118 6.70 -9.78 -9.42
C THR A 118 6.27 -8.71 -8.42
N PRO A 119 4.97 -8.54 -8.13
CA PRO A 119 4.57 -7.68 -7.04
C PRO A 119 5.19 -8.27 -5.78
N GLY A 120 5.96 -7.47 -5.04
CA GLY A 120 6.30 -7.84 -3.68
C GLY A 120 4.98 -8.03 -2.94
N ILE A 121 4.77 -9.21 -2.36
CA ILE A 121 3.69 -9.39 -1.40
C ILE A 121 4.12 -8.54 -0.21
N ALA A 122 3.51 -7.37 -0.03
CA ALA A 122 3.77 -6.54 1.13
C ALA A 122 3.09 -7.21 2.32
N SER A 123 3.82 -7.99 3.10
CA SER A 123 3.31 -8.48 4.38
C SER A 123 3.52 -7.40 5.43
N ALA A 124 2.44 -6.97 6.09
CA ALA A 124 2.53 -6.13 7.27
C ALA A 124 3.15 -6.94 8.41
N GLN A 125 4.38 -6.64 8.79
CA GLN A 125 5.12 -7.40 9.82
C GLN A 125 4.80 -6.97 11.25
N PHE A 126 3.55 -6.59 11.53
CA PHE A 126 3.11 -6.29 12.90
C PHE A 126 2.64 -7.59 13.56
N GLU A 127 3.58 -8.48 13.88
CA GLU A 127 3.26 -9.69 14.64
C GLU A 127 3.26 -9.39 16.14
N SER A 128 2.09 -9.59 16.78
CA SER A 128 1.94 -9.57 18.24
C SER A 128 2.78 -10.69 18.86
N THR A 129 3.92 -10.34 19.45
CA THR A 129 4.67 -11.29 20.28
C THR A 129 3.97 -11.38 21.66
N PRO A 130 3.67 -12.60 22.18
CA PRO A 130 2.94 -12.78 23.43
C PRO A 130 3.74 -12.41 24.69
#